data_AF-A0A954U7K5-F1
#
_entry.id   AF-A0A954U7K5-F1
#
_cell.length_a   1.000
_cell.length_b   1.000
_cell.length_c   1.000
_cell.angle_alpha   90.00
_cell.angle_beta   90.00
_cell.angle_gamma   90.00
#
_symmetry.space_group_name_H-M   'P 1'
#
loop_
_entity.id
_entity.type
_entity.pdbx_description
1 polymer ?
#
loop_
_entity_poly.entity_id
_entity_poly.type
_entity_poly.pdbx_seq_one_letter_code
_entity_poly.pdbx_strand_id
1 'polypeptide(L)'
;CGMISVYNDAQPTPGPNNLFKIIGKQLRVEGFIVRDHYDAYKEFQQHMSQWIQQKQIVWEETITDGLENAPSAFIHLFGGDKLGKALVRV
;
A
#
# COMPACT_ATOMS: atom_id res chain seq x y z
N CYS A 1 3.06 23.56 20.57
CA CYS A 1 2.71 23.50 19.13
C CYS A 1 3.50 22.36 18.48
N GLY A 2 2.92 21.67 17.50
CA GLY A 2 3.50 20.43 16.96
C GLY A 2 3.58 19.31 18.00
N MET A 3 4.50 18.34 17.81
CA MET A 3 4.62 17.17 18.70
C MET A 3 5.06 17.49 20.15
N ILE A 4 5.48 18.72 20.45
CA ILE A 4 5.79 19.15 21.82
C ILE A 4 4.51 19.32 22.66
N SER A 5 3.36 19.58 22.04
CA SER A 5 2.11 19.79 22.80
C SER A 5 1.56 18.54 23.47
N VAL A 6 2.06 17.35 23.12
CA VAL A 6 1.57 16.06 23.64
C VAL A 6 2.52 15.43 24.68
N TYR A 7 3.59 16.12 25.10
CA TYR A 7 4.61 15.55 25.99
C TYR A 7 4.09 15.18 27.38
N ASN A 8 3.16 15.97 27.90
CA ASN A 8 2.67 15.86 29.27
C ASN A 8 1.25 15.26 29.32
N ASP A 9 0.76 14.74 28.20
CA ASP A 9 -0.58 14.15 28.14
C ASP A 9 -0.63 12.91 29.03
N ALA A 10 -1.50 12.94 30.05
CA ALA A 10 -1.67 11.83 30.98
C ALA A 10 -2.28 10.57 30.33
N GLN A 11 -2.89 10.73 29.15
CA GLN A 11 -3.50 9.67 28.36
C GLN A 11 -3.12 9.83 26.89
N PRO A 12 -2.95 8.72 26.13
CA PRO A 12 -2.63 8.80 24.72
C PRO A 12 -3.72 9.53 23.93
N THR A 13 -3.32 10.46 23.06
CA THR A 13 -4.23 11.11 22.11
C THR A 13 -4.75 10.10 21.08
N PRO A 14 -6.01 10.17 20.63
CA PRO A 14 -6.51 9.33 19.55
C PRO A 14 -5.66 9.43 18.27
N GLY A 15 -5.36 8.28 17.66
CA GLY A 15 -4.48 8.17 16.49
C GLY A 15 -3.13 7.52 16.82
N PRO A 16 -2.14 7.59 15.90
CA PRO A 16 -0.82 7.02 16.15
C PRO A 16 -0.11 7.75 17.31
N ASN A 17 -0.02 7.09 18.47
CA ASN A 17 0.63 7.63 19.67
C ASN A 17 2.16 7.48 19.66
N ASN A 18 2.74 7.04 18.54
CA ASN A 18 4.15 6.72 18.39
C ASN A 18 4.91 7.67 17.44
N LEU A 19 4.28 8.75 16.96
CA LEU A 19 4.87 9.67 15.98
C LEU A 19 6.14 10.37 16.50
N PHE A 20 6.30 10.50 17.82
CA PHE A 20 7.53 11.00 18.42
C PHE A 20 8.78 10.17 18.02
N LYS A 21 8.60 8.88 17.68
CA LYS A 21 9.68 8.02 17.15
C LYS A 21 10.23 8.53 15.82
N ILE A 22 9.48 9.33 15.05
CA ILE A 22 9.97 9.97 13.83
C ILE A 22 11.11 10.93 14.17
N ILE A 23 10.97 11.72 15.24
CA ILE A 23 12.02 12.63 15.70
C ILE A 23 13.17 11.84 16.33
N GLY A 24 12.86 10.98 17.31
CA GLY A 24 13.89 10.27 18.06
C GLY A 24 14.75 9.32 17.22
N LYS A 25 14.22 8.80 16.11
CA LYS A 25 14.94 7.95 15.16
C LYS A 25 15.26 8.64 13.82
N GLN A 26 14.96 9.93 13.68
CA GLN A 26 15.17 10.70 12.45
C GLN A 26 14.57 10.01 11.20
N LEU A 27 13.33 9.51 11.31
CA LEU A 27 12.66 8.80 10.22
C LEU A 27 12.17 9.79 9.15
N ARG A 28 12.21 9.38 7.88
CA ARG A 28 11.49 10.04 6.79
C ARG A 28 10.12 9.38 6.61
N VAL A 29 9.06 10.17 6.68
CA VAL A 29 7.69 9.74 6.39
C VAL A 29 7.18 10.59 5.23
N GLU A 30 6.90 9.95 4.11
CA GLU A 30 6.54 10.63 2.86
C GLU A 30 5.42 9.85 2.18
N GLY A 31 4.33 10.55 1.87
CA GLY A 31 3.29 10.03 1.00
C GLY A 31 3.70 10.23 -0.46
N PHE A 32 3.32 9.30 -1.33
CA PHE A 32 3.48 9.43 -2.77
C PHE A 32 2.21 8.95 -3.48
N ILE A 33 2.00 9.40 -4.71
CA ILE A 33 0.91 8.95 -5.56
C ILE A 33 1.48 8.55 -6.93
N VAL A 34 1.06 7.40 -7.46
CA VAL A 34 1.66 6.84 -8.68
C VAL A 34 1.56 7.78 -9.89
N ARG A 35 0.50 8.58 -9.96
CA ARG A 35 0.25 9.52 -11.07
C ARG A 35 1.31 10.61 -11.18
N ASP A 36 1.95 10.98 -10.08
CA ASP A 36 2.98 12.02 -10.06
C ASP A 36 4.33 11.50 -10.59
N HIS A 37 4.44 10.20 -10.89
CA HIS A 37 5.65 9.51 -11.36
C HIS A 37 5.46 8.80 -12.72
N TYR A 38 4.49 9.24 -13.53
CA TYR A 38 4.24 8.65 -14.85
C TYR A 38 5.37 8.91 -15.86
N ASP A 39 6.24 9.88 -15.61
CA ASP A 39 7.50 10.07 -16.33
C ASP A 39 8.42 8.84 -16.26
N ALA A 40 8.41 8.12 -15.13
CA ALA A 40 9.17 6.89 -14.93
C ALA A 40 8.50 5.63 -15.53
N TYR A 41 7.28 5.73 -16.05
CA TYR A 41 6.49 4.56 -16.46
C TYR A 41 7.17 3.72 -17.53
N LYS A 42 7.78 4.36 -18.53
CA LYS A 42 8.45 3.65 -19.64
C LYS A 42 9.64 2.83 -19.16
N GLU A 43 10.45 3.42 -18.28
CA GLU A 43 11.59 2.73 -17.68
C GLU A 43 11.14 1.57 -16.79
N PHE A 44 10.13 1.82 -15.95
CA PHE A 44 9.52 0.79 -15.12
C PHE A 44 9.03 -0.40 -15.95
N GLN A 45 8.31 -0.14 -17.04
CA GLN A 45 7.79 -1.19 -17.92
C GLN A 45 8.90 -2.04 -18.53
N GLN A 46 9.99 -1.41 -18.97
CA GLN A 46 11.16 -2.11 -19.54
C GLN A 46 11.80 -3.05 -18.51
N HIS A 47 12.13 -2.54 -17.32
CA HIS A 47 12.78 -3.33 -16.28
C HIS A 47 11.86 -4.44 -15.73
N MET A 48 10.61 -4.10 -15.41
CA MET A 48 9.64 -5.04 -14.84
C MET A 48 9.35 -6.21 -15.79
N SER A 49 9.19 -5.93 -17.09
CA SER A 49 8.98 -6.99 -18.09
C SER A 49 10.15 -7.95 -18.17
N GLN A 50 11.38 -7.43 -18.11
CA GLN A 50 12.59 -8.24 -18.10
C GLN A 50 12.66 -9.11 -16.84
N TRP A 51 12.41 -8.55 -15.66
CA TRP A 51 12.43 -9.29 -14.40
C TRP A 51 11.38 -10.41 -14.34
N ILE A 52 10.19 -10.17 -14.89
CA ILE A 52 9.14 -11.19 -15.04
C ILE A 52 9.62 -12.32 -15.95
N GLN A 53 10.18 -12.00 -17.13
CA GLN A 53 10.71 -13.01 -18.05
C GLN A 53 11.86 -13.82 -17.44
N GLN A 54 12.70 -13.18 -16.63
CA GLN A 54 13.81 -13.81 -15.90
C GLN A 54 13.36 -14.55 -14.64
N LYS A 55 12.06 -14.57 -14.32
CA LYS A 55 11.50 -15.16 -13.09
C LYS A 55 12.10 -14.59 -11.80
N GLN A 56 12.59 -13.35 -11.84
CA GLN A 56 13.09 -12.64 -10.66
C GLN A 56 11.95 -12.05 -9.82
N ILE A 57 10.78 -11.88 -10.43
CA ILE A 57 9.56 -11.43 -9.77
C ILE A 57 8.50 -12.50 -9.90
N VAL A 58 7.96 -12.91 -8.76
CA VAL A 58 6.80 -13.79 -8.62
C VAL A 58 5.70 -12.97 -7.97
N TRP A 59 4.47 -13.14 -8.44
CA TRP A 59 3.31 -12.46 -7.88
C TRP A 59 2.17 -13.44 -7.68
N GLU A 60 1.27 -13.09 -6.78
CA GLU A 60 0.05 -13.84 -6.49
C GLU A 60 -1.16 -13.02 -6.91
N GLU A 61 -2.19 -13.72 -7.38
CA GLU A 61 -3.46 -13.11 -7.77
C GLU A 61 -4.60 -13.93 -7.18
N THR A 62 -5.60 -13.22 -6.66
CA THR A 62 -6.89 -13.80 -6.31
C THR A 62 -7.85 -13.44 -7.43
N ILE A 63 -8.29 -14.43 -8.21
CA ILE A 63 -9.23 -14.22 -9.32
C ILE A 63 -10.64 -14.63 -8.91
N THR A 64 -11.60 -13.71 -9.10
CA THR A 64 -13.04 -13.97 -8.98
C THR A 64 -13.65 -13.98 -10.37
N ASP A 65 -14.41 -15.03 -10.70
CA ASP A 65 -15.11 -15.15 -11.98
C ASP A 65 -16.46 -14.44 -11.96
N GLY A 66 -16.81 -13.79 -13.07
CA GLY A 66 -18.11 -13.15 -13.27
C GLY A 66 -18.15 -11.72 -12.72
N LEU A 67 -18.62 -10.78 -13.54
CA LEU A 67 -18.78 -9.38 -13.15
C LEU A 67 -19.82 -9.24 -12.02
N GLU A 68 -20.83 -10.09 -12.01
CA GLU A 68 -21.85 -10.19 -10.97
C GLU A 68 -21.26 -10.45 -9.58
N ASN A 69 -20.07 -11.04 -9.50
CA ASN A 69 -19.37 -11.33 -8.25
C ASN A 69 -18.44 -10.20 -7.81
N ALA A 70 -18.29 -9.13 -8.61
CA ALA A 70 -17.45 -7.99 -8.26
C ALA A 70 -17.81 -7.31 -6.92
N PRO A 71 -19.09 -7.13 -6.53
CA PRO A 71 -19.43 -6.57 -5.22
C PRO A 71 -18.91 -7.43 -4.07
N SER A 72 -19.05 -8.75 -4.18
CA SER A 72 -18.53 -9.69 -3.17
C SER A 72 -17.00 -9.67 -3.14
N ALA A 73 -16.34 -9.67 -4.30
CA ALA A 73 -14.88 -9.56 -4.40
C ALA A 73 -14.35 -8.26 -3.76
N PHE A 74 -15.04 -7.14 -3.94
CA PHE A 74 -14.69 -5.85 -3.34
C PHE A 74 -14.84 -5.86 -1.82
N ILE A 75 -15.92 -6.43 -1.28
CA ILE A 75 -16.09 -6.55 0.18
C ILE A 75 -14.97 -7.41 0.77
N HIS A 76 -14.64 -8.53 0.11
CA HIS A 76 -13.56 -9.41 0.55
C HIS A 76 -12.17 -8.76 0.54
N LEU A 77 -11.94 -7.70 -0.24
CA LEU A 77 -10.69 -6.94 -0.22
C LEU A 77 -10.35 -6.40 1.19
N PHE A 78 -11.37 -6.05 1.97
CA PHE A 78 -11.22 -5.49 3.31
C PHE A 78 -11.24 -6.56 4.42
N GLY A 79 -11.49 -7.82 4.06
CA GLY A 79 -11.55 -8.94 5.01
C GLY A 79 -10.18 -9.51 5.40
N GLY A 80 -9.12 -9.21 4.64
CA GLY A 80 -7.76 -9.69 4.92
C GLY A 80 -7.47 -11.13 4.48
N ASP A 81 -8.48 -11.86 3.98
CA ASP A 81 -8.36 -13.28 3.60
C ASP A 81 -7.75 -13.51 2.21
N LYS A 82 -7.44 -12.45 1.44
CA LYS A 82 -6.93 -12.56 0.08
C LYS A 82 -5.42 -12.39 0.01
N LEU A 83 -4.79 -13.30 -0.73
CA LEU A 83 -3.39 -13.26 -1.06
C LEU A 83 -3.20 -12.56 -2.41
N GLY A 84 -2.25 -11.63 -2.47
CA GLY A 84 -1.89 -10.94 -3.71
C GLY A 84 -2.96 -10.00 -4.28
N LYS A 85 -2.91 -9.78 -5.59
CA LYS A 85 -3.77 -8.82 -6.30
C LYS A 85 -5.15 -9.42 -6.55
N ALA A 86 -6.21 -8.76 -6.07
CA ALA A 86 -7.58 -9.14 -6.35
C ALA A 86 -7.99 -8.72 -7.78
N LEU A 87 -8.51 -9.66 -8.56
CA LEU A 87 -8.96 -9.47 -9.94
C LEU A 87 -10.37 -10.06 -10.13
N VAL A 88 -11.17 -9.41 -10.99
CA VAL A 88 -12.43 -9.97 -11.49
C VAL A 88 -12.26 -10.29 -12.97
N ARG A 89 -12.53 -11.53 -13.35
CA ARG A 89 -12.52 -12.01 -14.73
C ARG A 89 -13.95 -11.96 -15.28
N VAL A 90 -14.12 -11.28 -16.41
CA VAL A 90 -15.40 -11.08 -17.11
C VAL A 90 -15.47 -11.99 -18.32
#